data_AF-A0A139NCH5-F1
#
_entry.id   AF-A0A139NCH5-F1
#
_cell.length_a   1.000
_cell.length_b   1.000
_cell.length_c   1.000
_cell.angle_alpha   90.00
_cell.angle_beta   90.00
_cell.angle_gamma   90.00
#
_symmetry.space_group_name_H-M   'P 1'
#
loop_
_entity.id
_entity.type
_entity.pdbx_description
1 polymer ?
#
loop_
_entity_poly.entity_id
_entity_poly.type
_entity_poly.pdbx_seq_one_letter_code
_entity_poly.pdbx_strand_id
1 'polypeptide(L)'
;MLYQEQVMQVAQRFGGFSLGKADILRRAMGKKNATEMHKMEEEFVSGAMKLGHSEKKAKKVFAIMEKFAGYGFNRSHAYAYSALAFQLAYFKAHYPEVFFDVLLNYSSSDYVTDALSFGFKLAPLTINTVPYRDKFEENQIFLGLKNIKGLSRDLAYWIIEERPFTGIEDFLLRLPSQYRKESSLIPLIQIGLFDSFEPNRQKIISNLSNLFIFVEELGSLFADSSYSWTEAEDYSQAEKFELEQSILGVGLSDHPLMTIAKATTESFSWIGDLAENSRAKILAQVQSIKVIRTKNGENMAFLQVTDTKKKLDVTLFPETYKLLANRIKEKAIYFLTGRIQERDGRLQMILSEAIEASSERFWIQLENHEHDLQIAEILHRFPGSIPVVLHYEIDGKTIAAPHFQVEKSKDLQDDLQKFTMKTIYR
;
A
#
# COMPACT_ATOMS: atom_id res chain seq x y z
N MET A 1 3.20 -26.54 29.43
CA MET A 1 4.30 -27.36 28.87
C MET A 1 4.25 -27.18 27.36
N LEU A 2 5.38 -26.91 26.71
CA LEU A 2 5.42 -26.44 25.32
C LEU A 2 6.12 -27.44 24.38
N TYR A 3 7.20 -28.07 24.86
CA TYR A 3 8.03 -28.93 24.02
C TYR A 3 7.91 -30.41 24.34
N GLN A 4 8.12 -31.24 23.31
CA GLN A 4 8.21 -32.70 23.41
C GLN A 4 9.32 -33.14 24.38
N GLU A 5 10.46 -32.46 24.33
CA GLU A 5 11.61 -32.72 25.19
C GLU A 5 11.32 -32.39 26.66
N GLN A 6 10.38 -31.47 26.94
CA GLN A 6 9.93 -31.21 28.31
C GLN A 6 9.11 -32.38 28.85
N VAL A 7 8.24 -32.98 28.03
CA VAL A 7 7.52 -34.22 28.39
C VAL A 7 8.52 -35.33 28.72
N MET A 8 9.56 -35.48 27.90
CA MET A 8 10.61 -36.48 28.14
C MET A 8 11.39 -36.20 29.44
N GLN A 9 11.74 -34.94 29.71
CA GLN A 9 12.44 -34.55 30.95
C GLN A 9 11.58 -34.75 32.20
N VAL A 10 10.28 -34.50 32.13
CA VAL A 10 9.36 -34.77 33.25
C VAL A 10 9.23 -36.28 33.47
N ALA A 11 9.07 -37.07 32.41
CA ALA A 11 9.07 -38.54 32.50
C ALA A 11 10.34 -39.08 33.18
N GLN A 12 11.50 -38.52 32.83
CA GLN A 12 12.78 -38.91 33.41
C GLN A 12 12.90 -38.49 34.88
N ARG A 13 12.70 -37.20 35.18
CA ARG A 13 13.00 -36.64 36.51
C ARG A 13 11.91 -36.90 37.53
N PHE A 14 10.64 -36.88 37.11
CA PHE A 14 9.50 -37.08 37.99
C PHE A 14 9.05 -38.54 38.03
N GLY A 15 9.08 -39.23 36.89
CA GLY A 15 8.65 -40.63 36.75
C GLY A 15 9.77 -41.66 36.84
N GLY A 16 11.03 -41.23 36.93
CA GLY A 16 12.19 -42.14 37.00
C GLY A 16 12.47 -42.92 35.71
N PHE A 17 11.93 -42.49 34.57
CA PHE A 17 12.18 -43.17 33.30
C PHE A 17 13.61 -42.92 32.78
N SER A 18 14.14 -43.85 31.98
CA SER A 18 15.30 -43.53 31.13
C SER A 18 14.87 -42.60 30.00
N LEU A 19 15.81 -41.86 29.39
CA LEU A 19 15.49 -40.99 28.24
C LEU A 19 14.91 -41.76 27.06
N GLY A 20 15.39 -43.00 26.81
CA GLY A 20 14.82 -43.87 25.78
C GLY A 20 13.37 -44.24 26.07
N LYS A 21 13.06 -44.60 27.32
CA LYS A 21 11.68 -44.90 27.74
C LYS A 21 10.78 -43.65 27.71
N ALA A 22 11.33 -42.49 28.05
CA ALA A 22 10.65 -41.21 27.94
C ALA A 22 10.29 -40.83 26.49
N ASP A 23 11.12 -41.17 25.50
CA ASP A 23 10.76 -41.02 24.08
C ASP A 23 9.65 -42.00 23.66
N ILE A 24 9.68 -43.24 24.15
CA ILE A 24 8.59 -44.21 23.91
C ILE A 24 7.26 -43.66 24.45
N LEU A 25 7.26 -43.12 25.68
CA LEU A 25 6.09 -42.44 26.26
C LEU A 25 5.60 -41.29 25.36
N ARG A 26 6.51 -40.42 24.91
CA ARG A 26 6.18 -39.31 24.00
C ARG A 26 5.53 -39.81 22.71
N ARG A 27 6.06 -40.88 22.10
CA ARG A 27 5.48 -41.49 20.88
C ARG A 27 4.09 -42.08 21.14
N ALA A 28 3.91 -42.77 22.26
CA ALA A 28 2.64 -43.36 22.67
C ALA A 28 1.56 -42.28 22.87
N MET A 29 1.92 -41.18 23.52
CA MET A 29 1.04 -40.02 23.69
C MET A 29 0.66 -39.38 22.35
N GLY A 30 1.60 -39.27 21.40
CA GLY A 30 1.33 -38.74 20.06
C GLY A 30 0.38 -39.62 19.24
N LYS A 31 0.49 -40.95 19.37
CA LYS A 31 -0.37 -41.93 18.70
C LYS A 31 -1.71 -42.17 19.40
N LYS A 32 -1.90 -41.66 20.62
CA LYS A 32 -3.09 -41.88 21.46
C LYS A 32 -3.45 -43.36 21.67
N ASN A 33 -2.43 -44.22 21.84
CA ASN A 33 -2.65 -45.64 22.08
C ASN A 33 -3.07 -45.88 23.55
N ALA A 34 -4.36 -46.12 23.79
CA ALA A 34 -4.92 -46.26 25.14
C ALA A 34 -4.26 -47.36 25.96
N THR A 35 -3.96 -48.51 25.36
CA THR A 35 -3.38 -49.66 26.06
C THR A 35 -1.93 -49.40 26.49
N GLU A 36 -1.13 -48.79 25.62
CA GLU A 36 0.25 -48.39 25.96
C GLU A 36 0.28 -47.23 26.96
N MET A 37 -0.68 -46.30 26.86
CA MET A 37 -0.79 -45.16 27.77
C MET A 37 -1.10 -45.58 29.21
N HIS A 38 -2.06 -46.49 29.41
CA HIS A 38 -2.35 -47.02 30.76
C HIS A 38 -1.14 -47.72 31.37
N LYS A 39 -0.44 -48.56 30.59
CA LYS A 39 0.78 -49.22 31.05
C LYS A 39 1.86 -48.22 31.45
N MET A 40 2.07 -47.20 30.63
CA MET A 40 3.08 -46.18 30.89
C MET A 40 2.70 -45.27 32.07
N GLU A 41 1.40 -45.04 32.30
CA GLU A 41 0.90 -44.31 33.47
C GLU A 41 1.24 -45.06 34.77
N GLU A 42 0.94 -46.36 34.84
CA GLU A 42 1.25 -47.18 36.00
C GLU A 42 2.76 -47.20 36.30
N GLU A 43 3.58 -47.40 35.26
CA GLU A 43 5.03 -47.39 35.38
C GLU A 43 5.56 -46.01 35.82
N PHE A 44 4.98 -44.92 35.32
CA PHE A 44 5.33 -43.55 35.71
C PHE A 44 4.96 -43.26 37.17
N VAL A 45 3.77 -43.66 37.62
CA VAL A 45 3.31 -43.48 39.00
C VAL A 45 4.16 -44.29 39.98
N SER A 46 4.46 -45.55 39.65
CA SER A 46 5.34 -46.40 40.46
C SER A 46 6.74 -45.79 40.58
N GLY A 47 7.31 -45.31 39.47
CA GLY A 47 8.60 -44.64 39.47
C GLY A 47 8.60 -43.34 40.27
N ALA A 48 7.56 -42.52 40.15
CA ALA A 48 7.39 -41.29 40.92
C ALA A 48 7.26 -41.54 42.43
N MET A 49 6.56 -42.60 42.84
CA MET A 49 6.47 -43.00 44.24
C MET A 49 7.81 -43.42 44.82
N LYS A 50 8.63 -44.16 44.06
CA LYS A 50 10.00 -44.52 44.48
C LYS A 50 10.91 -43.30 44.66
N LEU A 51 10.60 -42.20 43.97
CA LEU A 51 11.28 -40.91 44.10
C LEU A 51 10.68 -40.01 45.19
N GLY A 52 9.74 -40.51 46.00
CA GLY A 52 9.16 -39.79 47.14
C GLY A 52 7.97 -38.89 46.80
N HIS A 53 7.35 -39.04 45.62
CA HIS A 53 6.13 -38.32 45.26
C HIS A 53 4.86 -39.07 45.67
N SER A 54 3.81 -38.34 46.03
CA SER A 54 2.51 -38.96 46.29
C SER A 54 1.83 -39.41 44.99
N GLU A 55 1.10 -40.52 45.06
CA GLU A 55 0.36 -41.08 43.93
C GLU A 55 -0.58 -40.05 43.28
N LYS A 56 -1.32 -39.30 44.11
CA LYS A 56 -2.22 -38.23 43.66
C LYS A 56 -1.49 -37.16 42.83
N LYS A 57 -0.26 -36.80 43.23
CA LYS A 57 0.55 -35.82 42.51
C LYS A 57 1.09 -36.42 41.21
N ALA A 58 1.51 -37.68 41.22
CA ALA A 58 2.00 -38.38 40.02
C ALA A 58 0.92 -38.50 38.93
N LYS A 59 -0.28 -38.98 39.29
CA LYS A 59 -1.42 -39.05 38.35
C LYS A 59 -1.77 -37.68 37.77
N LYS A 60 -1.75 -36.63 38.60
CA LYS A 60 -2.01 -35.26 38.14
C LYS A 60 -0.95 -34.77 37.14
N VAL A 61 0.33 -35.04 37.38
CA VAL A 61 1.42 -34.66 36.47
C VAL A 61 1.31 -35.44 35.14
N PHE A 62 1.01 -36.74 35.21
CA PHE A 62 0.83 -37.56 34.02
C PHE A 62 -0.34 -37.08 33.15
N ALA A 63 -1.49 -36.80 33.75
CA ALA A 63 -2.66 -36.24 33.04
C ALA A 63 -2.35 -34.88 32.38
N ILE A 64 -1.51 -34.04 33.01
CA ILE A 64 -1.02 -32.80 32.39
C ILE A 64 -0.15 -33.11 31.17
N MET A 65 0.78 -34.06 31.28
CA MET A 65 1.64 -34.50 30.16
C MET A 65 0.82 -35.01 28.98
N GLU A 66 -0.16 -35.87 29.23
CA GLU A 66 -1.04 -36.43 28.21
C GLU A 66 -1.81 -35.35 27.46
N LYS A 67 -2.43 -34.41 28.20
CA LYS A 67 -3.17 -33.28 27.60
C LYS A 67 -2.28 -32.42 26.69
N PHE A 68 -1.02 -32.21 27.08
CA PHE A 68 -0.08 -31.38 26.31
C PHE A 68 0.58 -32.10 25.14
N ALA A 69 0.72 -33.43 25.19
CA ALA A 69 1.43 -34.19 24.17
C ALA A 69 0.79 -34.09 22.77
N GLY A 70 -0.52 -33.84 22.69
CA GLY A 70 -1.21 -33.55 21.43
C GLY A 70 -0.81 -32.23 20.76
N TYR A 71 -0.20 -31.31 21.51
CA TYR A 71 0.22 -29.98 21.05
C TYR A 71 1.73 -29.71 21.26
N GLY A 72 2.47 -30.73 21.72
CA GLY A 72 3.89 -30.60 22.03
C GLY A 72 4.72 -30.42 20.77
N PHE A 73 5.48 -29.32 20.70
CA PHE A 73 6.34 -29.02 19.56
C PHE A 73 7.75 -29.58 19.76
N ASN A 74 8.45 -29.91 18.68
CA ASN A 74 9.83 -30.40 18.76
C ASN A 74 10.80 -29.21 19.00
N ARG A 75 11.52 -29.22 20.13
CA ARG A 75 12.38 -28.10 20.53
C ARG A 75 13.60 -27.95 19.64
N SER A 76 14.25 -29.04 19.23
CA SER A 76 15.45 -28.94 18.38
C SER A 76 15.12 -28.30 17.03
N HIS A 77 14.00 -28.68 16.42
CA HIS A 77 13.48 -28.06 15.20
C HIS A 77 13.12 -26.59 15.43
N ALA A 78 12.36 -26.27 16.50
CA ALA A 78 12.02 -24.89 16.82
C ALA A 78 13.26 -24.00 17.01
N TYR A 79 14.28 -24.52 17.70
CA TYR A 79 15.52 -23.80 17.96
C TYR A 79 16.27 -23.45 16.67
N ALA A 80 16.42 -24.40 15.75
CA ALA A 80 17.12 -24.18 14.48
C ALA A 80 16.48 -23.02 13.68
N TYR A 81 15.16 -23.02 13.53
CA TYR A 81 14.46 -21.93 12.83
C TYR A 81 14.43 -20.63 13.61
N SER A 82 14.32 -20.67 14.94
CA SER A 82 14.37 -19.46 15.78
C SER A 82 15.73 -18.78 15.69
N ALA A 83 16.82 -19.55 15.59
CA ALA A 83 18.16 -19.02 15.42
C ALA A 83 18.29 -18.27 14.09
N LEU A 84 17.77 -18.82 12.99
CA LEU A 84 17.74 -18.14 11.69
C LEU A 84 16.90 -16.86 11.72
N ALA A 85 15.70 -16.92 12.33
CA ALA A 85 14.85 -15.75 12.48
C ALA A 85 15.53 -14.65 13.31
N PHE A 86 16.21 -15.01 14.40
CA PHE A 86 16.98 -14.09 15.22
C PHE A 86 18.15 -13.46 14.43
N GLN A 87 18.87 -14.25 13.64
CA GLN A 87 19.94 -13.75 12.78
C GLN A 87 19.43 -12.74 11.75
N LEU A 88 18.31 -13.03 11.09
CA LEU A 88 17.68 -12.07 10.15
C LEU A 88 17.24 -10.80 10.87
N ALA A 89 16.62 -10.92 12.05
CA ALA A 89 16.23 -9.76 12.86
C ALA A 89 17.45 -8.93 13.30
N TYR A 90 18.56 -9.58 13.65
CA TYR A 90 19.82 -8.92 13.99
C TYR A 90 20.37 -8.11 12.81
N PHE A 91 20.42 -8.68 11.60
CA PHE A 91 20.86 -7.95 10.41
C PHE A 91 19.91 -6.80 10.08
N LYS A 92 18.58 -7.00 10.16
CA LYS A 92 17.62 -5.92 9.96
C LYS A 92 17.77 -4.79 10.98
N ALA A 93 18.10 -5.10 12.23
CA ALA A 93 18.24 -4.10 13.29
C ALA A 93 19.57 -3.33 13.24
N HIS A 94 20.67 -3.99 12.91
CA HIS A 94 22.02 -3.41 12.99
C HIS A 94 22.64 -3.06 11.63
N TYR A 95 22.21 -3.71 10.55
CA TYR A 95 22.71 -3.51 9.19
C TYR A 95 21.53 -3.42 8.20
N PRO A 96 20.57 -2.50 8.42
CA PRO A 96 19.32 -2.45 7.66
C PRO A 96 19.56 -2.25 6.15
N GLU A 97 20.53 -1.42 5.77
CA GLU A 97 20.89 -1.19 4.36
C GLU A 97 21.27 -2.50 3.65
N VAL A 98 22.21 -3.25 4.22
CA VAL A 98 22.66 -4.53 3.67
C VAL A 98 21.52 -5.56 3.67
N PHE A 99 20.72 -5.58 4.74
CA PHE A 99 19.57 -6.46 4.84
C PHE A 99 18.57 -6.23 3.70
N PHE A 100 18.17 -4.98 3.47
CA PHE A 100 17.19 -4.65 2.43
C PHE A 100 17.76 -4.79 1.02
N ASP A 101 19.04 -4.45 0.79
CA ASP A 101 19.70 -4.65 -0.50
C ASP A 101 19.68 -6.12 -0.93
N VAL A 102 20.00 -7.03 0.00
CA VAL A 102 19.96 -8.48 -0.25
C VAL A 102 18.52 -8.95 -0.44
N LEU A 103 17.57 -8.57 0.43
CA LEU A 103 16.21 -9.12 0.33
C LEU A 103 15.45 -8.62 -0.90
N LEU A 104 15.68 -7.40 -1.35
CA LEU A 104 15.04 -6.88 -2.57
C LEU A 104 15.52 -7.58 -3.83
N ASN A 105 16.82 -7.85 -3.91
CA ASN A 105 17.38 -8.49 -5.09
C ASN A 105 17.11 -10.01 -5.18
N TYR A 106 16.85 -10.67 -4.03
CA TYR A 106 16.76 -12.13 -3.94
C TYR A 106 15.42 -12.67 -3.41
N SER A 107 14.47 -11.82 -3.01
CA SER A 107 13.18 -12.26 -2.47
C SER A 107 11.99 -11.63 -3.20
N SER A 108 11.40 -10.55 -2.65
CA SER A 108 10.16 -9.94 -3.14
C SER A 108 10.30 -8.42 -3.22
N SER A 109 9.61 -7.81 -4.18
CA SER A 109 9.43 -6.35 -4.26
C SER A 109 8.69 -5.77 -3.05
N ASP A 110 7.99 -6.60 -2.27
CA ASP A 110 7.28 -6.17 -1.05
C ASP A 110 8.23 -5.55 -0.01
N TYR A 111 9.52 -5.91 -0.03
CA TYR A 111 10.54 -5.35 0.86
C TYR A 111 10.80 -3.85 0.61
N VAL A 112 10.36 -3.27 -0.51
CA VAL A 112 10.47 -1.82 -0.74
C VAL A 112 9.57 -1.10 0.27
N THR A 113 8.34 -1.58 0.47
CA THR A 113 7.41 -0.99 1.44
C THR A 113 7.93 -1.10 2.88
N ASP A 114 8.57 -2.22 3.21
CA ASP A 114 9.21 -2.45 4.51
C ASP A 114 10.40 -1.50 4.71
N ALA A 115 11.26 -1.33 3.69
CA ALA A 115 12.36 -0.37 3.73
C ALA A 115 11.88 1.07 3.89
N LEU A 116 10.84 1.47 3.14
CA LEU A 116 10.22 2.79 3.29
C LEU A 116 9.68 3.00 4.72
N SER A 117 9.06 1.99 5.31
CA SER A 117 8.58 2.06 6.71
C SER A 117 9.72 2.16 7.73
N PHE A 118 10.92 1.70 7.36
CA PHE A 118 12.15 1.79 8.16
C PHE A 118 12.85 3.15 8.03
N GLY A 119 12.37 4.04 7.15
CA GLY A 119 12.89 5.40 6.97
C GLY A 119 13.81 5.60 5.75
N PHE A 120 13.98 4.57 4.92
CA PHE A 120 14.62 4.72 3.62
C PHE A 120 13.75 5.54 2.67
N LYS A 121 14.37 6.16 1.66
CA LYS A 121 13.67 6.97 0.65
C LYS A 121 13.88 6.38 -0.73
N LEU A 122 12.89 6.50 -1.60
CA LEU A 122 13.08 6.22 -3.02
C LEU A 122 13.94 7.32 -3.63
N ALA A 123 14.97 6.93 -4.39
CA ALA A 123 15.72 7.87 -5.20
C ALA A 123 14.87 8.31 -6.41
N PRO A 124 14.99 9.56 -6.88
CA PRO A 124 14.41 9.96 -8.16
C PRO A 124 14.90 9.03 -9.28
N LEU A 125 13.98 8.58 -10.13
CA LEU A 125 14.30 7.79 -11.31
C LEU A 125 14.46 8.71 -12.52
N THR A 126 15.55 8.53 -13.26
CA THR A 126 15.73 9.12 -14.59
C THR A 126 16.33 8.06 -15.51
N ILE A 127 15.99 8.14 -16.79
CA ILE A 127 16.50 7.25 -17.83
C ILE A 127 18.04 7.20 -17.84
N ASN A 128 18.71 8.28 -17.42
CA ASN A 128 20.17 8.39 -17.42
C ASN A 128 20.86 7.77 -16.20
N THR A 129 20.16 7.53 -15.09
CA THR A 129 20.78 7.01 -13.86
C THR A 129 20.17 5.70 -13.37
N VAL A 130 19.00 5.32 -13.88
CA VAL A 130 18.29 4.11 -13.47
C VAL A 130 19.20 2.85 -13.61
N PRO A 131 19.34 2.03 -12.55
CA PRO A 131 20.12 0.80 -12.63
C PRO A 131 19.32 -0.35 -13.25
N TYR A 132 19.98 -1.47 -13.57
CA TYR A 132 19.26 -2.67 -14.01
C TYR A 132 18.53 -3.37 -12.86
N ARG A 133 19.23 -3.57 -11.74
CA ARG A 133 18.73 -4.15 -10.49
C ARG A 133 18.57 -3.05 -9.45
N ASP A 134 17.76 -3.31 -8.43
CA ASP A 134 17.63 -2.39 -7.31
C ASP A 134 18.97 -2.18 -6.62
N LYS A 135 19.29 -0.94 -6.29
CA LYS A 135 20.52 -0.55 -5.59
C LYS A 135 20.19 0.24 -4.33
N PHE A 136 20.88 -0.06 -3.24
CA PHE A 136 20.89 0.77 -2.03
C PHE A 136 22.15 1.60 -1.96
N GLU A 137 21.99 2.90 -1.73
CA GLU A 137 23.11 3.81 -1.54
C GLU A 137 22.64 5.03 -0.73
N GLU A 138 23.41 5.43 0.28
CA GLU A 138 23.18 6.65 1.06
C GLU A 138 21.73 6.80 1.58
N ASN A 139 21.18 5.75 2.21
CA ASN A 139 19.79 5.72 2.71
C ASN A 139 18.71 5.91 1.62
N GLN A 140 19.05 5.67 0.36
CA GLN A 140 18.14 5.71 -0.78
C GLN A 140 18.05 4.37 -1.50
N ILE A 141 16.88 4.13 -2.10
CA ILE A 141 16.53 2.95 -2.88
C ILE A 141 16.41 3.39 -4.34
N PHE A 142 17.31 2.92 -5.18
CA PHE A 142 17.27 3.11 -6.62
C PHE A 142 16.59 1.91 -7.24
N LEU A 143 15.34 2.08 -7.68
CA LEU A 143 14.61 0.99 -8.33
C LEU A 143 15.18 0.68 -9.71
N GLY A 144 15.35 -0.59 -10.00
CA GLY A 144 15.93 -1.07 -11.25
C GLY A 144 14.92 -1.32 -12.36
N LEU A 145 15.37 -1.20 -13.60
CA LEU A 145 14.59 -1.51 -14.81
C LEU A 145 14.02 -2.94 -14.82
N LYS A 146 14.67 -3.89 -14.12
CA LYS A 146 14.20 -5.27 -13.98
C LYS A 146 12.79 -5.38 -13.39
N ASN A 147 12.37 -4.42 -12.57
CA ASN A 147 11.06 -4.45 -11.90
C ASN A 147 9.91 -3.91 -12.75
N ILE A 148 10.21 -3.33 -13.91
CA ILE A 148 9.21 -2.77 -14.81
C ILE A 148 8.50 -3.91 -15.55
N LYS A 149 7.21 -4.11 -15.23
CA LYS A 149 6.40 -5.14 -15.88
C LYS A 149 6.34 -4.92 -17.39
N GLY A 150 6.68 -5.96 -18.15
CA GLY A 150 6.64 -5.94 -19.62
C GLY A 150 7.89 -5.37 -20.30
N LEU A 151 8.88 -4.89 -19.55
CA LEU A 151 10.14 -4.44 -20.12
C LEU A 151 11.04 -5.64 -20.45
N SER A 152 11.55 -5.71 -21.68
CA SER A 152 12.49 -6.76 -22.05
C SER A 152 13.87 -6.52 -21.42
N ARG A 153 14.54 -7.61 -21.05
CA ARG A 153 15.90 -7.55 -20.49
C ARG A 153 16.89 -6.88 -21.45
N ASP A 154 16.74 -7.16 -22.75
CA ASP A 154 17.62 -6.62 -23.78
C ASP A 154 17.44 -5.10 -23.95
N LEU A 155 16.19 -4.61 -23.93
CA LEU A 155 15.94 -3.17 -23.95
C LEU A 155 16.50 -2.49 -22.70
N ALA A 156 16.37 -3.11 -21.53
CA ALA A 156 16.92 -2.56 -20.30
C ALA A 156 18.46 -2.43 -20.34
N TYR A 157 19.17 -3.42 -20.88
CA TYR A 157 20.62 -3.32 -21.06
C TYR A 157 21.01 -2.28 -22.11
N TRP A 158 20.29 -2.25 -23.24
CA TRP A 158 20.52 -1.25 -24.28
C TRP A 158 20.39 0.18 -23.74
N ILE A 159 19.36 0.47 -22.93
CA ILE A 159 19.17 1.76 -22.26
C ILE A 159 20.40 2.12 -21.40
N ILE A 160 20.94 1.14 -20.68
CA ILE A 160 22.08 1.34 -19.77
C ILE A 160 23.40 1.55 -20.52
N GLU A 161 23.54 0.94 -21.70
CA GLU A 161 24.74 1.02 -22.54
C GLU A 161 24.78 2.32 -23.38
N GLU A 162 23.64 2.80 -23.86
CA GLU A 162 23.57 3.97 -24.78
C GLU A 162 23.44 5.34 -24.09
N ARG A 163 23.18 5.35 -22.78
CA ARG A 163 23.11 6.59 -21.98
C ARG A 163 24.49 7.28 -21.89
N PRO A 164 24.55 8.62 -21.68
CA PRO A 164 23.43 9.51 -21.41
C PRO A 164 22.70 9.97 -22.68
N PHE A 165 21.39 10.12 -22.53
CA PHE A 165 20.50 10.76 -23.51
C PHE A 165 20.35 12.25 -23.17
N THR A 166 20.24 13.09 -24.19
CA THR A 166 20.06 14.54 -24.02
C THR A 166 18.60 14.99 -24.08
N GLY A 167 17.71 14.12 -24.57
CA GLY A 167 16.29 14.39 -24.74
C GLY A 167 15.52 13.15 -25.21
N ILE A 168 14.21 13.31 -25.41
CA ILE A 168 13.33 12.21 -25.85
C ILE A 168 13.63 11.86 -27.31
N GLU A 169 13.83 12.87 -28.14
CA GLU A 169 14.15 12.72 -29.57
C GLU A 169 15.49 11.98 -29.75
N ASP A 170 16.51 12.35 -28.97
CA ASP A 170 17.82 11.67 -28.96
C ASP A 170 17.70 10.20 -28.55
N PHE A 171 16.91 9.91 -27.52
CA PHE A 171 16.60 8.53 -27.12
C PHE A 171 15.93 7.74 -28.25
N LEU A 172 14.92 8.32 -28.90
CA LEU A 172 14.15 7.66 -29.96
C LEU A 172 14.97 7.46 -31.25
N LEU A 173 15.88 8.39 -31.57
CA LEU A 173 16.81 8.30 -32.71
C LEU A 173 17.75 7.10 -32.58
N ARG A 174 18.25 6.86 -31.37
CA ARG A 174 19.14 5.72 -31.09
C ARG A 174 18.38 4.41 -30.89
N LEU A 175 17.10 4.48 -30.51
CA LEU A 175 16.28 3.31 -30.16
C LEU A 175 16.17 2.31 -31.34
N PRO A 176 16.54 1.03 -31.14
CA PRO A 176 16.38 -0.01 -32.14
C PRO A 176 14.92 -0.14 -32.59
N SER A 177 14.70 -0.27 -33.89
CA SER A 177 13.36 -0.28 -34.50
C SER A 177 12.41 -1.33 -33.91
N GLN A 178 12.91 -2.49 -33.49
CA GLN A 178 12.13 -3.55 -32.83
C GLN A 178 11.46 -3.13 -31.50
N TYR A 179 11.98 -2.09 -30.85
CA TYR A 179 11.46 -1.53 -29.59
C TYR A 179 10.69 -0.22 -29.80
N ARG A 180 10.63 0.30 -31.03
CA ARG A 180 9.93 1.53 -31.39
C ARG A 180 8.42 1.29 -31.50
N LYS A 181 7.80 1.02 -30.37
CA LYS A 181 6.36 0.83 -30.22
C LYS A 181 5.89 1.39 -28.90
N GLU A 182 4.68 1.93 -28.87
CA GLU A 182 4.14 2.60 -27.69
C GLU A 182 4.12 1.69 -26.47
N SER A 183 3.73 0.42 -26.64
CA SER A 183 3.69 -0.57 -25.55
C SER A 183 5.03 -0.81 -24.86
N SER A 184 6.15 -0.56 -25.54
CA SER A 184 7.50 -0.70 -24.95
C SER A 184 7.95 0.54 -24.19
N LEU A 185 7.45 1.73 -24.54
CA LEU A 185 7.92 3.00 -23.98
C LEU A 185 6.95 3.63 -22.99
N ILE A 186 5.64 3.42 -23.14
CA ILE A 186 4.62 3.93 -22.23
C ILE A 186 4.95 3.60 -20.76
N PRO A 187 5.33 2.37 -20.38
CA PRO A 187 5.67 2.09 -18.99
C PRO A 187 6.87 2.91 -18.48
N LEU A 188 7.87 3.17 -19.32
CA LEU A 188 9.05 3.98 -18.98
C LEU A 188 8.67 5.45 -18.75
N ILE A 189 7.77 5.97 -19.60
CA ILE A 189 7.26 7.34 -19.52
C ILE A 189 6.36 7.49 -18.29
N GLN A 190 5.43 6.55 -18.06
CA GLN A 190 4.44 6.62 -16.98
C GLN A 190 5.05 6.54 -15.59
N ILE A 191 6.21 5.90 -15.41
CA ILE A 191 6.95 5.90 -14.14
C ILE A 191 7.90 7.10 -13.99
N GLY A 192 7.96 7.97 -14.99
CA GLY A 192 8.71 9.22 -14.94
C GLY A 192 10.18 9.16 -15.30
N LEU A 193 10.66 8.14 -16.03
CA LEU A 193 12.07 8.09 -16.43
C LEU A 193 12.48 9.26 -17.34
N PHE A 194 11.52 9.90 -18.01
CA PHE A 194 11.73 11.04 -18.89
C PHE A 194 11.35 12.40 -18.25
N ASP A 195 10.96 12.42 -16.97
CA ASP A 195 10.49 13.63 -16.29
C ASP A 195 11.56 14.75 -16.26
N SER A 196 12.84 14.39 -16.33
CA SER A 196 13.95 15.35 -16.41
C SER A 196 14.04 16.09 -17.74
N PHE A 197 13.42 15.56 -18.81
CA PHE A 197 13.37 16.20 -20.12
C PHE A 197 12.03 16.90 -20.36
N GLU A 198 10.93 16.22 -20.06
CA GLU A 198 9.57 16.75 -20.13
C GLU A 198 8.75 16.18 -18.97
N PRO A 199 8.39 16.99 -17.95
CA PRO A 199 7.65 16.51 -16.78
C PRO A 199 6.20 16.10 -17.07
N ASN A 200 5.63 16.55 -18.20
CA ASN A 200 4.28 16.18 -18.61
C ASN A 200 4.27 14.82 -19.33
N ARG A 201 4.03 13.76 -18.57
CA ARG A 201 4.09 12.37 -19.06
C ARG A 201 3.04 12.12 -20.15
N GLN A 202 1.86 12.72 -20.03
CA GLN A 202 0.78 12.57 -21.01
C GLN A 202 1.10 13.28 -22.34
N LYS A 203 1.79 14.43 -22.29
CA LYS A 203 2.30 15.11 -23.49
C LYS A 203 3.29 14.25 -24.27
N ILE A 204 4.16 13.51 -23.59
CA ILE A 204 5.07 12.57 -24.26
C ILE A 204 4.27 11.47 -24.96
N ILE A 205 3.31 10.86 -24.25
CA ILE A 205 2.51 9.75 -24.77
C ILE A 205 1.65 10.19 -25.97
N SER A 206 1.01 11.35 -25.90
CA SER A 206 0.14 11.86 -26.99
C SER A 206 0.90 12.17 -28.27
N ASN A 207 2.20 12.48 -28.17
CA ASN A 207 3.06 12.77 -29.31
C ASN A 207 3.86 11.56 -29.79
N LEU A 208 3.80 10.42 -29.08
CA LEU A 208 4.74 9.32 -29.28
C LEU A 208 4.69 8.72 -30.68
N SER A 209 3.49 8.52 -31.25
CA SER A 209 3.33 7.98 -32.60
C SER A 209 3.92 8.92 -33.66
N ASN A 210 3.69 10.23 -33.51
CA ASN A 210 4.23 11.25 -34.43
C ASN A 210 5.75 11.41 -34.28
N LEU A 211 6.28 11.30 -33.06
CA LEU A 211 7.71 11.29 -32.80
C LEU A 211 8.41 10.10 -33.48
N PHE A 212 7.78 8.92 -33.50
CA PHE A 212 8.34 7.77 -34.22
C PHE A 212 8.49 8.04 -35.72
N ILE A 213 7.47 8.64 -36.35
CA ILE A 213 7.50 9.00 -37.77
C ILE A 213 8.58 10.07 -38.01
N PHE A 214 8.59 11.12 -37.18
CA PHE A 214 9.55 12.21 -37.27
C PHE A 214 11.00 11.69 -37.22
N VAL A 215 11.30 10.81 -36.27
CA VAL A 215 12.64 10.22 -36.10
C VAL A 215 13.04 9.32 -37.26
N GLU A 216 12.07 8.57 -37.83
CA GLU A 216 12.31 7.67 -38.95
C GLU A 216 12.58 8.42 -40.27
N GLU A 217 11.82 9.50 -40.52
CA GLU A 217 11.92 10.28 -41.75
C GLU A 217 13.06 11.31 -41.73
N LEU A 218 13.32 11.95 -40.58
CA LEU A 218 14.23 13.11 -40.49
C LEU A 218 15.58 12.81 -39.85
N GLY A 219 15.74 11.66 -39.18
CA GLY A 219 16.96 11.28 -38.45
C GLY A 219 18.24 11.15 -39.28
N SER A 220 18.15 11.21 -40.61
CA SER A 220 19.31 11.16 -41.51
C SER A 220 19.52 12.40 -42.38
N LEU A 221 18.54 13.32 -42.50
CA LEU A 221 18.56 14.39 -43.51
C LEU A 221 18.39 15.80 -42.95
N PHE A 222 17.85 15.99 -41.74
CA PHE A 222 17.58 17.32 -41.18
C PHE A 222 17.83 17.36 -39.66
N ALA A 223 19.10 17.33 -39.28
CA ALA A 223 19.53 17.42 -37.88
C ALA A 223 19.11 18.73 -37.17
N ASP A 224 18.74 19.78 -37.92
CA ASP A 224 18.40 21.10 -37.39
C ASP A 224 16.88 21.37 -37.27
N SER A 225 16.00 20.44 -37.69
CA SER A 225 14.56 20.61 -37.51
C SER A 225 14.11 20.22 -36.10
N SER A 226 13.46 21.13 -35.38
CA SER A 226 12.84 20.87 -34.09
C SER A 226 11.44 20.26 -34.25
N TYR A 227 11.12 19.21 -33.49
CA TYR A 227 9.78 18.63 -33.46
C TYR A 227 8.76 19.61 -32.85
N SER A 228 7.59 19.72 -33.48
CA SER A 228 6.49 20.57 -33.00
C SER A 228 5.58 19.77 -32.08
N TRP A 229 5.75 19.96 -30.77
CA TRP A 229 4.97 19.27 -29.74
C TRP A 229 3.51 19.72 -29.68
N THR A 230 2.60 18.76 -29.59
CA THR A 230 1.19 19.03 -29.26
C THR A 230 1.02 19.02 -27.75
N GLU A 231 0.54 20.11 -27.16
CA GLU A 231 0.30 20.18 -25.71
C GLU A 231 -0.85 19.25 -25.28
N ALA A 232 -0.73 18.70 -24.08
CA ALA A 232 -1.73 17.85 -23.45
C ALA A 232 -1.84 18.15 -21.95
N GLU A 233 -2.99 17.89 -21.36
CA GLU A 233 -3.14 17.92 -19.90
C GLU A 233 -2.39 16.73 -19.29
N ASP A 234 -1.59 16.98 -18.25
CA ASP A 234 -0.80 15.95 -17.57
C ASP A 234 -1.67 15.10 -16.65
N TYR A 235 -1.14 13.95 -16.24
CA TYR A 235 -1.72 13.16 -15.17
C TYR A 235 -1.75 13.95 -13.85
N SER A 236 -2.85 13.80 -13.12
CA SER A 236 -2.89 14.21 -11.71
C SER A 236 -1.85 13.43 -10.89
N GLN A 237 -1.47 13.98 -9.72
CA GLN A 237 -0.52 13.28 -8.85
C GLN A 237 -1.04 11.92 -8.37
N ALA A 238 -2.36 11.80 -8.21
CA ALA A 238 -2.99 10.53 -7.87
C ALA A 238 -2.83 9.50 -8.98
N GLU A 239 -3.09 9.89 -10.23
CA GLU A 239 -2.91 9.02 -11.39
C GLU A 239 -1.44 8.63 -11.58
N LYS A 240 -0.48 9.55 -11.40
CA LYS A 240 0.95 9.23 -11.44
C LYS A 240 1.32 8.16 -10.42
N PHE A 241 0.90 8.33 -9.16
CA PHE A 241 1.14 7.36 -8.10
C PHE A 241 0.51 5.99 -8.42
N GLU A 242 -0.72 5.97 -8.92
CA GLU A 242 -1.42 4.72 -9.29
C GLU A 242 -0.73 3.99 -10.44
N LEU A 243 -0.29 4.72 -11.46
CA LEU A 243 0.49 4.18 -12.58
C LEU A 243 1.80 3.57 -12.08
N GLU A 244 2.56 4.30 -11.27
CA GLU A 244 3.80 3.81 -10.65
C GLU A 244 3.56 2.55 -9.84
N GLN A 245 2.54 2.53 -8.98
CA GLN A 245 2.18 1.35 -8.19
C GLN A 245 1.78 0.17 -9.07
N SER A 246 1.06 0.40 -10.17
CA SER A 246 0.65 -0.67 -11.09
C SER A 246 1.83 -1.30 -11.84
N ILE A 247 2.79 -0.46 -12.26
CA ILE A 247 3.93 -0.84 -13.11
C ILE A 247 5.09 -1.40 -12.28
N LEU A 248 5.48 -0.69 -11.22
CA LEU A 248 6.63 -1.02 -10.36
C LEU A 248 6.24 -1.81 -9.11
N GLY A 249 4.96 -1.80 -8.73
CA GLY A 249 4.49 -2.35 -7.46
C GLY A 249 4.55 -1.36 -6.29
N VAL A 250 5.19 -0.21 -6.49
CA VAL A 250 5.35 0.87 -5.49
C VAL A 250 5.18 2.23 -6.15
N GLY A 251 4.62 3.19 -5.41
CA GLY A 251 4.55 4.58 -5.87
C GLY A 251 5.84 5.34 -5.55
N LEU A 252 6.37 6.04 -6.54
CA LEU A 252 7.54 6.93 -6.40
C LEU A 252 7.11 8.30 -5.89
N SER A 253 5.95 8.75 -6.37
CA SER A 253 5.31 10.00 -6.02
C SER A 253 4.78 9.98 -4.58
N ASP A 254 4.56 11.17 -4.01
CA ASP A 254 3.91 11.30 -2.70
C ASP A 254 2.54 10.60 -2.73
N HIS A 255 2.26 9.77 -1.73
CA HIS A 255 0.97 9.09 -1.63
C HIS A 255 -0.18 10.12 -1.64
N PRO A 256 -1.25 9.94 -2.43
CA PRO A 256 -2.28 10.98 -2.61
C PRO A 256 -2.94 11.43 -1.30
N LEU A 257 -3.14 10.49 -0.37
CA LEU A 257 -3.58 10.77 1.00
C LEU A 257 -2.67 11.77 1.72
N MET A 258 -1.35 11.63 1.61
CA MET A 258 -0.40 12.54 2.25
C MET A 258 -0.42 13.92 1.62
N THR A 259 -0.64 14.01 0.30
CA THR A 259 -0.82 15.28 -0.40
C THR A 259 -2.07 16.01 0.09
N ILE A 260 -3.19 15.29 0.18
CA ILE A 260 -4.46 15.82 0.73
C ILE A 260 -4.27 16.23 2.20
N ALA A 261 -3.60 15.41 3.00
CA ALA A 261 -3.31 15.69 4.41
C ALA A 261 -2.53 17.00 4.61
N LYS A 262 -1.57 17.29 3.72
CA LYS A 262 -0.79 18.55 3.73
C LYS A 262 -1.59 19.76 3.24
N ALA A 263 -2.50 19.55 2.29
CA ALA A 263 -3.24 20.63 1.63
C ALA A 263 -4.57 21.00 2.33
N THR A 264 -5.11 20.10 3.14
CA THR A 264 -6.41 20.31 3.80
C THR A 264 -6.32 21.27 4.99
N THR A 265 -7.35 22.08 5.17
CA THR A 265 -7.57 22.90 6.37
C THR A 265 -8.48 22.22 7.39
N GLU A 266 -9.05 21.07 7.04
CA GLU A 266 -9.93 20.29 7.89
C GLU A 266 -9.14 19.64 9.04
N SER A 267 -9.67 19.72 10.26
CA SER A 267 -9.09 19.01 11.40
C SER A 267 -9.40 17.52 11.31
N PHE A 268 -8.38 16.68 11.40
CA PHE A 268 -8.50 15.22 11.47
C PHE A 268 -7.47 14.63 12.43
N SER A 269 -7.65 13.37 12.80
CA SER A 269 -6.72 12.60 13.63
C SER A 269 -6.15 11.43 12.83
N TRP A 270 -4.89 11.08 13.08
CA TRP A 270 -4.29 9.86 12.52
C TRP A 270 -4.84 8.62 13.23
N ILE A 271 -4.85 7.48 12.54
CA ILE A 271 -5.36 6.23 13.11
C ILE A 271 -4.56 5.83 14.35
N GLY A 272 -3.27 6.18 14.37
CA GLY A 272 -2.38 5.90 15.50
C GLY A 272 -2.71 6.63 16.80
N ASP A 273 -3.43 7.74 16.72
CA ASP A 273 -3.72 8.63 17.85
C ASP A 273 -5.16 8.45 18.37
N LEU A 274 -5.89 7.46 17.85
CA LEU A 274 -7.27 7.21 18.23
C LEU A 274 -7.37 6.63 19.64
N ALA A 275 -8.29 7.17 20.43
CA ALA A 275 -8.62 6.69 21.76
C ALA A 275 -10.00 6.01 21.77
N GLU A 276 -10.17 5.00 22.63
CA GLU A 276 -11.45 4.33 22.83
C GLU A 276 -12.54 5.31 23.29
N ASN A 277 -13.80 5.05 22.90
CA ASN A 277 -14.98 5.84 23.27
C ASN A 277 -14.93 7.32 22.87
N SER A 278 -14.05 7.68 21.94
CA SER A 278 -14.00 9.00 21.33
C SER A 278 -14.82 9.06 20.03
N ARG A 279 -15.23 10.27 19.64
CA ARG A 279 -15.67 10.57 18.28
C ARG A 279 -14.48 11.18 17.54
N ALA A 280 -14.12 10.62 16.39
CA ALA A 280 -12.96 11.05 15.62
C ALA A 280 -13.31 11.23 14.14
N LYS A 281 -12.65 12.19 13.49
CA LYS A 281 -12.60 12.38 12.04
C LYS A 281 -11.22 11.95 11.57
N ILE A 282 -11.13 10.99 10.67
CA ILE A 282 -9.86 10.49 10.12
C ILE A 282 -9.82 10.71 8.61
N LEU A 283 -8.63 10.92 8.06
CA LEU A 283 -8.39 10.89 6.62
C LEU A 283 -7.82 9.52 6.26
N ALA A 284 -8.55 8.73 5.49
CA ALA A 284 -8.16 7.35 5.19
C ALA A 284 -8.53 6.92 3.77
N GLN A 285 -7.70 6.05 3.19
CA GLN A 285 -7.98 5.38 1.93
C GLN A 285 -8.70 4.05 2.18
N VAL A 286 -9.75 3.76 1.41
CA VAL A 286 -10.48 2.48 1.49
C VAL A 286 -9.70 1.40 0.76
N GLN A 287 -9.25 0.36 1.48
CA GLN A 287 -8.51 -0.77 0.89
C GLN A 287 -9.45 -1.86 0.36
N SER A 288 -10.52 -2.16 1.09
CA SER A 288 -11.50 -3.18 0.68
C SER A 288 -12.85 -2.94 1.31
N ILE A 289 -13.91 -3.40 0.62
CA ILE A 289 -15.29 -3.30 1.07
C ILE A 289 -15.90 -4.71 1.12
N LYS A 290 -16.33 -5.14 2.31
CA LYS A 290 -17.02 -6.42 2.50
C LYS A 290 -18.45 -6.19 2.92
N VAL A 291 -19.40 -6.44 2.02
CA VAL A 291 -20.83 -6.38 2.30
C VAL A 291 -21.31 -7.71 2.88
N ILE A 292 -22.07 -7.66 3.96
CA ILE A 292 -22.71 -8.83 4.59
C ILE A 292 -24.19 -8.54 4.87
N ARG A 293 -24.99 -9.60 4.97
CA ARG A 293 -26.37 -9.51 5.46
C ARG A 293 -26.41 -9.78 6.95
N THR A 294 -27.11 -8.93 7.68
CA THR A 294 -27.42 -9.12 9.10
C THR A 294 -28.41 -10.26 9.29
N LYS A 295 -28.56 -10.74 10.53
CA LYS A 295 -29.58 -11.74 10.89
C LYS A 295 -31.01 -11.28 10.58
N ASN A 296 -31.22 -9.96 10.52
CA ASN A 296 -32.51 -9.34 10.21
C ASN A 296 -32.71 -9.15 8.69
N GLY A 297 -31.77 -9.62 7.85
CA GLY A 297 -31.85 -9.57 6.39
C GLY A 297 -31.33 -8.27 5.75
N GLU A 298 -31.03 -7.24 6.54
CA GLU A 298 -30.51 -5.97 6.04
C GLU A 298 -29.02 -6.04 5.71
N ASN A 299 -28.59 -5.32 4.66
CA ASN A 299 -27.19 -5.24 4.27
C ASN A 299 -26.42 -4.31 5.21
N MET A 300 -25.20 -4.69 5.57
CA MET A 300 -24.22 -3.85 6.27
C MET A 300 -22.83 -4.08 5.64
N ALA A 301 -21.86 -3.20 5.89
CA ALA A 301 -20.52 -3.35 5.32
C ALA A 301 -19.40 -3.17 6.35
N PHE A 302 -18.31 -3.90 6.13
CA PHE A 302 -17.03 -3.68 6.79
C PHE A 302 -16.03 -3.15 5.77
N LEU A 303 -15.44 -2.00 6.05
CA LEU A 303 -14.33 -1.44 5.28
C LEU A 303 -13.03 -1.71 6.03
N GLN A 304 -11.98 -2.05 5.29
CA GLN A 304 -10.62 -1.91 5.80
C GLN A 304 -10.04 -0.63 5.23
N VAL A 305 -9.62 0.29 6.08
CA VAL A 305 -9.05 1.58 5.66
C VAL A 305 -7.63 1.75 6.16
N THR A 306 -6.85 2.61 5.50
CA THR A 306 -5.47 2.92 5.91
C THR A 306 -5.18 4.42 5.83
N ASP A 307 -4.33 4.91 6.73
CA ASP A 307 -3.74 6.25 6.70
C ASP A 307 -2.29 6.23 6.20
N THR A 308 -1.95 5.23 5.38
CA THR A 308 -0.60 4.83 4.93
C THR A 308 0.33 4.26 6.00
N LYS A 309 0.01 4.39 7.29
CA LYS A 309 0.85 3.89 8.40
C LYS A 309 0.21 2.74 9.15
N LYS A 310 -1.08 2.89 9.49
CA LYS A 310 -1.88 1.91 10.19
C LYS A 310 -3.12 1.55 9.38
N LYS A 311 -3.72 0.43 9.76
CA LYS A 311 -5.02 -0.02 9.24
C LYS A 311 -6.07 0.09 10.34
N LEU A 312 -7.29 0.38 9.95
CA LEU A 312 -8.45 0.43 10.84
C LEU A 312 -9.64 -0.26 10.18
N ASP A 313 -10.35 -1.07 10.96
CA ASP A 313 -11.60 -1.67 10.51
C ASP A 313 -12.75 -0.69 10.80
N VAL A 314 -13.55 -0.41 9.77
CA VAL A 314 -14.66 0.55 9.83
C VAL A 314 -15.96 -0.18 9.53
N THR A 315 -16.94 -0.06 10.43
CA THR A 315 -18.24 -0.72 10.32
C THR A 315 -19.32 0.27 9.87
N LEU A 316 -20.05 -0.11 8.82
CA LEU A 316 -21.23 0.59 8.33
C LEU A 316 -22.45 -0.25 8.67
N PHE A 317 -23.22 0.19 9.67
CA PHE A 317 -24.50 -0.43 9.99
C PHE A 317 -25.53 -0.20 8.87
N PRO A 318 -26.64 -0.98 8.83
CA PRO A 318 -27.60 -0.91 7.73
C PRO A 318 -28.08 0.49 7.35
N GLU A 319 -28.41 1.32 8.34
CA GLU A 319 -28.87 2.69 8.10
C GLU A 319 -27.79 3.55 7.41
N THR A 320 -26.55 3.49 7.89
CA THR A 320 -25.41 4.19 7.28
C THR A 320 -25.05 3.62 5.91
N TYR A 321 -25.14 2.29 5.75
CA TYR A 321 -24.85 1.61 4.49
C TYR A 321 -25.83 2.03 3.39
N LYS A 322 -27.14 2.07 3.67
CA LYS A 322 -28.16 2.50 2.70
C LYS A 322 -27.86 3.90 2.14
N LEU A 323 -27.33 4.81 2.98
CA LEU A 323 -27.01 6.18 2.60
C LEU A 323 -25.69 6.31 1.82
N LEU A 324 -24.67 5.54 2.21
CA LEU A 324 -23.29 5.74 1.71
C LEU A 324 -22.83 4.70 0.69
N ALA A 325 -23.58 3.61 0.45
CA ALA A 325 -23.17 2.50 -0.40
C ALA A 325 -22.75 2.93 -1.82
N ASN A 326 -23.44 3.90 -2.42
CA ASN A 326 -23.12 4.38 -3.77
C ASN A 326 -21.97 5.40 -3.80
N ARG A 327 -21.61 5.98 -2.65
CA ARG A 327 -20.59 7.02 -2.53
C ARG A 327 -19.21 6.47 -2.16
N ILE A 328 -19.17 5.35 -1.45
CA ILE A 328 -17.91 4.76 -0.99
C ILE A 328 -17.40 3.76 -2.02
N LYS A 329 -16.20 4.02 -2.53
CA LYS A 329 -15.51 3.19 -3.52
C LYS A 329 -14.19 2.68 -2.95
N GLU A 330 -13.75 1.51 -3.40
CA GLU A 330 -12.40 1.03 -3.12
C GLU A 330 -11.37 1.97 -3.74
N LYS A 331 -10.20 2.08 -3.11
CA LYS A 331 -9.06 2.96 -3.44
C LYS A 331 -9.30 4.46 -3.29
N ALA A 332 -10.54 4.92 -3.22
CA ALA A 332 -10.84 6.32 -2.94
C ALA A 332 -10.50 6.70 -1.49
N ILE A 333 -10.24 7.99 -1.29
CA ILE A 333 -9.81 8.58 -0.03
C ILE A 333 -10.97 9.39 0.54
N TYR A 334 -11.23 9.25 1.84
CA TYR A 334 -12.36 9.89 2.49
C TYR A 334 -11.95 10.50 3.83
N PHE A 335 -12.60 11.60 4.18
CA PHE A 335 -12.77 12.01 5.57
C PHE A 335 -13.89 11.17 6.18
N LEU A 336 -13.52 10.28 7.10
CA LEU A 336 -14.43 9.38 7.80
C LEU A 336 -14.64 9.89 9.23
N THR A 337 -15.89 10.20 9.56
CA THR A 337 -16.27 10.61 10.92
C THR A 337 -17.06 9.48 11.57
N GLY A 338 -16.64 9.09 12.78
CA GLY A 338 -17.28 7.98 13.47
C GLY A 338 -16.94 7.88 14.95
N ARG A 339 -17.57 6.92 15.62
CA ARG A 339 -17.28 6.58 17.02
C ARG A 339 -16.27 5.45 17.08
N ILE A 340 -15.22 5.63 17.87
CA ILE A 340 -14.20 4.60 18.10
C ILE A 340 -14.67 3.66 19.22
N GLN A 341 -14.55 2.36 18.97
CA GLN A 341 -14.85 1.30 19.93
C GLN A 341 -13.76 0.24 19.91
N GLU A 342 -13.55 -0.43 21.03
CA GLU A 342 -12.68 -1.59 21.09
C GLU A 342 -13.51 -2.88 20.99
N ARG A 343 -13.04 -3.82 20.17
CA ARG A 343 -13.61 -5.17 20.07
C ARG A 343 -12.48 -6.17 19.89
N ASP A 344 -12.48 -7.21 20.72
CA ASP A 344 -11.48 -8.28 20.69
C ASP A 344 -10.02 -7.78 20.77
N GLY A 345 -9.78 -6.71 21.55
CA GLY A 345 -8.46 -6.10 21.71
C GLY A 345 -8.02 -5.19 20.56
N ARG A 346 -8.92 -4.84 19.63
CA ARG A 346 -8.64 -3.98 18.48
C ARG A 346 -9.61 -2.80 18.41
N LEU A 347 -9.07 -1.62 18.11
CA LEU A 347 -9.89 -0.47 17.81
C LEU A 347 -10.57 -0.64 16.45
N GLN A 348 -11.85 -0.29 16.40
CA GLN A 348 -12.68 -0.23 15.22
C GLN A 348 -13.46 1.09 15.24
N MET A 349 -13.83 1.59 14.06
CA MET A 349 -14.70 2.76 13.94
C MET A 349 -16.09 2.35 13.49
N ILE A 350 -17.12 2.87 14.14
CA ILE A 350 -18.48 2.86 13.61
C ILE A 350 -18.67 4.14 12.82
N LEU A 351 -18.86 4.00 11.51
CA LEU A 351 -18.96 5.13 10.60
C LEU A 351 -20.30 5.85 10.82
N SER A 352 -20.23 7.18 10.91
CA SER A 352 -21.41 8.05 10.92
C SER A 352 -21.53 8.81 9.61
N GLU A 353 -20.41 9.31 9.09
CA GLU A 353 -20.37 10.15 7.89
C GLU A 353 -19.08 9.88 7.11
N ALA A 354 -19.18 9.92 5.78
CA ALA A 354 -18.04 9.86 4.88
C ALA A 354 -18.16 10.95 3.82
N ILE A 355 -17.11 11.76 3.70
CA ILE A 355 -16.97 12.79 2.67
C ILE A 355 -15.74 12.42 1.85
N GLU A 356 -15.90 12.33 0.52
CA GLU A 356 -14.79 12.04 -0.37
C GLU A 356 -13.76 13.16 -0.28
N ALA A 357 -12.51 12.80 0.01
CA ALA A 357 -11.42 13.73 0.13
C ALA A 357 -10.75 13.83 -1.24
N SER A 358 -11.06 14.89 -1.98
CA SER A 358 -10.40 15.21 -3.24
C SER A 358 -9.40 16.35 -3.04
N SER A 359 -8.22 16.24 -3.66
CA SER A 359 -7.31 17.37 -3.83
C SER A 359 -7.69 18.28 -4.99
N GLU A 360 -8.55 17.77 -5.89
CA GLU A 360 -9.03 18.48 -7.05
C GLU A 360 -9.85 19.69 -6.59
N ARG A 361 -9.58 20.84 -7.20
CA ARG A 361 -10.33 22.08 -7.03
C ARG A 361 -10.91 22.47 -8.38
N PHE A 362 -12.10 23.05 -8.34
CA PHE A 362 -12.70 23.59 -9.54
C PHE A 362 -12.31 25.06 -9.68
N TRP A 363 -11.36 25.32 -10.56
CA TRP A 363 -10.86 26.66 -10.87
C TRP A 363 -11.75 27.29 -11.93
N ILE A 364 -12.27 28.47 -11.60
CA ILE A 364 -13.08 29.28 -12.50
C ILE A 364 -12.37 30.61 -12.69
N GLN A 365 -11.95 30.87 -13.93
CA GLN A 365 -11.38 32.13 -14.34
C GLN A 365 -12.49 33.06 -14.84
N LEU A 366 -12.58 34.22 -14.20
CA LEU A 366 -13.60 35.25 -14.42
C LEU A 366 -12.91 36.53 -14.86
N GLU A 367 -13.56 37.28 -15.75
CA GLU A 367 -13.06 38.60 -16.16
C GLU A 367 -13.21 39.60 -15.00
N ASN A 368 -14.38 39.65 -14.38
CA ASN A 368 -14.76 40.58 -13.31
C ASN A 368 -15.88 40.00 -12.41
N HIS A 369 -16.39 40.82 -11.49
CA HIS A 369 -17.46 40.47 -10.54
C HIS A 369 -18.91 40.58 -11.07
N GLU A 370 -19.14 40.86 -12.37
CA GLU A 370 -20.50 41.16 -12.89
C GLU A 370 -21.48 39.98 -12.83
N HIS A 371 -20.97 38.74 -12.90
CA HIS A 371 -21.78 37.53 -13.02
C HIS A 371 -21.76 36.65 -11.75
N ASP A 372 -21.25 37.16 -10.63
CA ASP A 372 -21.03 36.39 -9.41
C ASP A 372 -22.31 35.72 -8.88
N LEU A 373 -23.46 36.39 -8.98
CA LEU A 373 -24.76 35.86 -8.54
C LEU A 373 -25.20 34.68 -9.41
N GLN A 374 -25.12 34.82 -10.73
CA GLN A 374 -25.49 33.77 -11.68
C GLN A 374 -24.58 32.56 -11.53
N ILE A 375 -23.27 32.79 -11.36
CA ILE A 375 -22.29 31.72 -11.11
C ILE A 375 -22.63 31.01 -9.80
N ALA A 376 -22.90 31.75 -8.73
CA ALA A 376 -23.28 31.15 -7.44
C ALA A 376 -24.55 30.28 -7.57
N GLU A 377 -25.57 30.72 -8.31
CA GLU A 377 -26.78 29.94 -8.58
C GLU A 377 -26.49 28.67 -9.40
N ILE A 378 -25.62 28.77 -10.42
CA ILE A 378 -25.19 27.61 -11.21
C ILE A 378 -24.47 26.61 -10.30
N LEU A 379 -23.52 27.05 -9.47
CA LEU A 379 -22.77 26.17 -8.56
C LEU A 379 -23.69 25.47 -7.55
N HIS A 380 -24.75 26.13 -7.06
CA HIS A 380 -25.72 25.51 -6.15
C HIS A 380 -26.55 24.39 -6.80
N ARG A 381 -26.71 24.41 -8.13
CA ARG A 381 -27.45 23.35 -8.85
C ARG A 381 -26.67 22.05 -8.98
N PHE A 382 -25.35 22.08 -8.81
CA PHE A 382 -24.46 20.94 -8.96
C PHE A 382 -23.66 20.65 -7.68
N PRO A 383 -24.30 20.33 -6.54
CA PRO A 383 -23.60 20.12 -5.27
C PRO A 383 -22.73 18.87 -5.33
N GLY A 384 -21.50 18.95 -4.81
CA GLY A 384 -20.58 17.81 -4.74
C GLY A 384 -19.47 17.99 -3.71
N SER A 385 -18.30 17.41 -3.97
CA SER A 385 -17.17 17.34 -3.03
C SER A 385 -15.96 18.19 -3.43
N ILE A 386 -15.97 18.79 -4.63
CA ILE A 386 -14.84 19.54 -5.18
C ILE A 386 -14.99 21.02 -4.80
N PRO A 387 -14.10 21.60 -3.97
CA PRO A 387 -14.17 23.00 -3.60
C PRO A 387 -13.86 23.92 -4.79
N VAL A 388 -14.56 25.05 -4.86
CA VAL A 388 -14.43 26.03 -5.93
C VAL A 388 -13.38 27.10 -5.59
N VAL A 389 -12.59 27.48 -6.59
CA VAL A 389 -11.66 28.61 -6.53
C VAL A 389 -11.96 29.56 -7.68
N LEU A 390 -12.18 30.83 -7.36
CA LEU A 390 -12.47 31.89 -8.32
C LEU A 390 -11.21 32.73 -8.52
N HIS A 391 -10.84 32.98 -9.78
CA HIS A 391 -9.76 33.90 -10.12
C HIS A 391 -10.30 35.03 -11.00
N TYR A 392 -10.19 36.26 -10.55
CA TYR A 392 -10.63 37.46 -11.27
C TYR A 392 -9.44 38.11 -11.97
N GLU A 393 -9.49 38.16 -13.30
CA GLU A 393 -8.36 38.58 -14.15
C GLU A 393 -8.08 40.08 -14.05
N ILE A 394 -9.13 40.92 -14.05
CA ILE A 394 -8.98 42.38 -13.93
C ILE A 394 -8.42 42.79 -12.56
N ASP A 395 -8.87 42.13 -11.50
CA ASP A 395 -8.44 42.43 -10.13
C ASP A 395 -7.17 41.68 -9.71
N GLY A 396 -6.71 40.73 -10.53
CA GLY A 396 -5.58 39.83 -10.23
C GLY A 396 -5.80 39.00 -8.95
N LYS A 397 -7.05 38.83 -8.50
CA LYS A 397 -7.38 38.31 -7.19
C LYS A 397 -7.90 36.88 -7.27
N THR A 398 -7.30 36.00 -6.49
CA THR A 398 -7.78 34.61 -6.31
C THR A 398 -8.51 34.48 -4.99
N ILE A 399 -9.75 33.99 -5.04
CA ILE A 399 -10.61 33.76 -3.89
C ILE A 399 -10.91 32.26 -3.81
N ALA A 400 -10.49 31.63 -2.71
CA ALA A 400 -10.98 30.30 -2.38
C ALA A 400 -12.42 30.43 -1.85
N ALA A 401 -13.36 29.73 -2.47
CA ALA A 401 -14.77 29.76 -2.11
C ALA A 401 -15.20 28.40 -1.55
N PRO A 402 -14.69 27.97 -0.37
CA PRO A 402 -14.89 26.63 0.16
C PRO A 402 -16.35 26.31 0.49
N HIS A 403 -17.21 27.32 0.58
CA HIS A 403 -18.66 27.18 0.76
C HIS A 403 -19.36 26.60 -0.48
N PHE A 404 -18.75 26.74 -1.65
CA PHE A 404 -19.21 26.10 -2.87
C PHE A 404 -18.40 24.83 -3.09
N GLN A 405 -19.08 23.69 -3.02
CA GLN A 405 -18.53 22.38 -3.36
C GLN A 405 -19.39 21.79 -4.47
N VAL A 406 -18.75 21.43 -5.58
CA VAL A 406 -19.44 20.96 -6.78
C VAL A 406 -19.05 19.55 -7.16
N GLU A 407 -19.90 18.88 -7.94
CA GLU A 407 -19.54 17.62 -8.57
C GLU A 407 -18.79 17.85 -9.89
N LYS A 408 -17.96 16.89 -10.30
CA LYS A 408 -17.29 16.93 -11.60
C LYS A 408 -18.31 16.58 -12.68
N SER A 409 -18.75 17.59 -13.44
CA SER A 409 -19.75 17.41 -14.48
C SER A 409 -19.43 18.27 -15.70
N LYS A 410 -19.59 17.68 -16.89
CA LYS A 410 -19.45 18.43 -18.15
C LYS A 410 -20.58 19.44 -18.32
N ASP A 411 -21.78 19.10 -17.85
CA ASP A 411 -22.95 19.99 -17.89
C ASP A 411 -22.72 21.25 -17.04
N LEU A 412 -22.00 21.13 -15.91
CA LEU A 412 -21.61 22.28 -15.10
C LEU A 412 -20.65 23.21 -15.85
N GLN A 413 -19.66 22.65 -16.55
CA GLN A 413 -18.71 23.45 -17.33
C GLN A 413 -19.40 24.13 -18.52
N ASP A 414 -20.32 23.43 -19.18
CA ASP A 414 -21.10 23.95 -20.31
C ASP A 414 -22.03 25.10 -19.86
N ASP A 415 -22.69 24.96 -18.70
CA ASP A 415 -23.53 26.02 -18.11
C ASP A 415 -22.71 27.27 -17.70
N LEU A 416 -21.47 27.07 -17.26
CA LEU A 416 -20.55 28.15 -16.86
C LEU A 416 -19.84 28.80 -18.05
N GLN A 417 -19.76 28.16 -19.21
CA GLN A 417 -18.99 28.64 -20.36
C GLN A 417 -19.41 30.04 -20.83
N LYS A 418 -20.68 30.42 -20.62
CA LYS A 418 -21.22 31.74 -21.00
C LYS A 418 -20.74 32.90 -20.11
N PHE A 419 -20.24 32.59 -18.92
CA PHE A 419 -19.91 33.58 -17.88
C PHE A 419 -18.46 33.51 -17.42
N THR A 420 -17.69 32.56 -17.96
CA THR A 420 -16.33 32.25 -17.50
C THR A 420 -15.38 32.23 -18.69
N MET A 421 -14.15 32.69 -18.48
CA MET A 421 -13.12 32.66 -19.50
C MET A 421 -12.52 31.25 -19.64
N LYS A 422 -12.34 30.58 -18.51
CA LYS A 422 -11.78 29.23 -18.44
C LYS A 422 -12.28 28.53 -17.19
N THR A 423 -12.62 27.25 -17.31
CA THR A 423 -12.88 26.38 -16.16
C THR A 423 -11.99 25.15 -16.24
N ILE A 424 -11.36 24.80 -15.12
CA ILE A 424 -10.47 23.64 -15.02
C ILE A 424 -10.70 22.96 -13.68
N TYR A 425 -10.79 21.64 -13.70
CA TYR A 425 -10.63 20.81 -12.50
C TYR A 425 -9.14 20.50 -12.33
N ARG A 426 -8.53 20.90 -11.21
CA ARG A 426 -7.08 20.72 -10.97
C ARG A 426 -6.75 20.40 -9.53
#